data_AF-A0A1G3QNM4-F1
#
_entry.id   AF-A0A1G3QNM4-F1
#
_cell.length_a   1.000
_cell.length_b   1.000
_cell.length_c   1.000
_cell.angle_alpha   90.00
_cell.angle_beta   90.00
_cell.angle_gamma   90.00
#
_symmetry.space_group_name_H-M   'P 1'
#
loop_
_entity.id
_entity.type
_entity.pdbx_description
1 polymer ?
#
loop_
_entity_poly.entity_id
_entity_poly.type
_entity_poly.pdbx_seq_one_letter_code
_entity_poly.pdbx_strand_id
1 'polypeptide(L)'
;MRKIVLAIFAVLALGVLQCGDESSGNDKSSLLLLFSQGSTSPTFVNTPEANPLYDASNQGIYKGVLTGSSGSFKIDIGNDGGSGKKLYLTFNGVNLTIDGSVSGTGPYTYTFTQSGYTLTVVIQANGTVNSATFDYPSGSAIVSIIKEKSDVLVKSFEGTYSITYGPPVNTTDTGVFNVTVSGSNASGSCRSDIPPNSQLSSNSGTFSSNTITFIWTNDVAPGDGHTYTIRQTAAATISNDTLSGTVEIRIIAVDGTPTDQLITTGTWQGSRKL
;
A
#
# COMPACT_ATOMS: atom_id res chain seq x y z
N MET A 1 37.17 -6.81 22.94
CA MET A 1 35.84 -6.79 22.28
C MET A 1 36.08 -6.61 20.78
N ARG A 2 36.24 -7.71 20.04
CA ARG A 2 36.80 -7.72 18.68
C ARG A 2 35.85 -8.46 17.73
N LYS A 3 35.39 -7.75 16.69
CA LYS A 3 35.18 -8.24 15.31
C LYS A 3 34.24 -9.45 15.08
N ILE A 4 33.12 -9.56 15.79
CA ILE A 4 32.06 -10.55 15.45
C ILE A 4 30.96 -9.95 14.55
N VAL A 5 30.92 -8.62 14.41
CA VAL A 5 29.85 -7.89 13.67
C VAL A 5 29.94 -8.01 12.14
N LEU A 6 31.03 -8.59 11.58
CA LEU A 6 31.39 -8.37 10.18
C LEU A 6 30.76 -9.36 9.17
N ALA A 7 30.30 -10.54 9.59
CA ALA A 7 29.75 -11.56 8.68
C ALA A 7 28.21 -11.67 8.70
N ILE A 8 27.58 -11.18 9.77
CA ILE A 8 26.15 -11.40 10.08
C ILE A 8 25.22 -10.61 9.14
N PHE A 9 25.67 -9.44 8.71
CA PHE A 9 24.81 -8.48 8.01
C PHE A 9 24.71 -8.68 6.50
N ALA A 10 25.66 -9.37 5.86
CA ALA A 10 25.58 -9.65 4.43
C ALA A 10 24.42 -10.61 4.09
N VAL A 11 24.01 -11.45 5.06
CA VAL A 11 22.85 -12.35 4.90
C VAL A 11 21.55 -11.71 5.41
N LEU A 12 21.61 -10.79 6.38
CA LEU A 12 20.46 -9.97 6.80
C LEU A 12 19.99 -8.96 5.72
N ALA A 13 20.83 -8.63 4.73
CA ALA A 13 20.40 -7.85 3.56
C ALA A 13 19.60 -8.66 2.53
N LEU A 14 19.63 -9.99 2.62
CA LEU A 14 19.13 -10.90 1.60
C LEU A 14 17.98 -11.79 2.10
N GLY A 15 17.53 -11.65 3.36
CA GLY A 15 16.59 -12.58 3.98
C GLY A 15 15.42 -11.99 4.80
N VAL A 16 15.16 -10.68 4.77
CA VAL A 16 14.14 -10.05 5.67
C VAL A 16 12.95 -9.42 4.93
N LEU A 17 12.73 -9.85 3.69
CA LEU A 17 11.39 -9.88 3.10
C LEU A 17 11.16 -11.36 2.80
N GLN A 18 10.23 -12.01 3.50
CA GLN A 18 9.87 -13.39 3.19
C GLN A 18 9.21 -13.37 1.82
N CYS A 19 10.02 -13.74 0.83
CA CYS A 19 9.89 -13.38 -0.58
C CYS A 19 9.62 -14.68 -1.35
N GLY A 20 8.39 -14.86 -1.84
CA GLY A 20 7.98 -16.03 -2.62
C GLY A 20 8.06 -15.73 -4.12
N ASP A 21 8.71 -16.59 -4.89
CA ASP A 21 8.98 -16.39 -6.33
C ASP A 21 7.72 -16.32 -7.19
N GLU A 22 7.64 -15.31 -8.06
CA GLU A 22 7.33 -15.49 -9.49
C GLU A 22 8.13 -14.46 -10.32
N SER A 23 8.89 -14.96 -11.30
CA SER A 23 9.85 -14.16 -12.09
C SER A 23 9.25 -13.70 -13.42
N SER A 24 9.63 -12.50 -13.88
CA SER A 24 9.64 -12.12 -15.30
C SER A 24 10.38 -10.79 -15.57
N GLY A 25 11.58 -10.89 -16.14
CA GLY A 25 12.04 -10.16 -17.34
C GLY A 25 12.22 -8.63 -17.34
N ASN A 26 13.48 -8.19 -17.50
CA ASN A 26 13.97 -6.82 -17.71
C ASN A 26 13.44 -6.12 -18.99
N ASP A 27 13.30 -4.78 -18.95
CA ASP A 27 14.17 -3.87 -19.70
C ASP A 27 13.99 -2.39 -19.30
N LYS A 28 15.13 -1.70 -19.10
CA LYS A 28 15.20 -0.26 -18.78
C LYS A 28 15.46 0.53 -20.07
N SER A 29 14.64 1.54 -20.35
CA SER A 29 14.99 2.66 -21.23
C SER A 29 14.31 3.93 -20.72
N SER A 30 15.12 4.82 -20.15
CA SER A 30 14.71 6.13 -19.64
C SER A 30 14.68 7.15 -20.78
N LEU A 31 13.48 7.54 -21.22
CA LEU A 31 13.28 8.70 -22.08
C LEU A 31 12.77 9.88 -21.23
N LEU A 32 13.65 10.84 -20.96
CA LEU A 32 13.34 12.05 -20.22
C LEU A 32 12.54 13.00 -21.13
N LEU A 33 11.21 12.95 -21.06
CA LEU A 33 10.32 13.93 -21.67
C LEU A 33 9.87 14.93 -20.60
N LEU A 34 10.41 16.16 -20.69
CA LEU A 34 9.94 17.30 -19.91
C LEU A 34 8.58 17.75 -20.44
N PHE A 35 7.51 17.43 -19.72
CA PHE A 35 6.22 18.09 -19.88
C PHE A 35 5.98 19.05 -18.71
N SER A 36 5.98 20.35 -19.02
CA SER A 36 5.43 21.40 -18.17
C SER A 36 3.90 21.26 -18.14
N GLN A 37 3.36 20.53 -17.18
CA GLN A 37 1.92 20.56 -16.89
C GLN A 37 1.66 21.61 -15.82
N GLY A 38 0.82 22.60 -16.14
CA GLY A 38 0.27 23.51 -15.16
C GLY A 38 -0.42 22.71 -14.06
N SER A 39 0.15 22.74 -12.86
CA SER A 39 -0.33 22.01 -11.69
C SER A 39 -1.57 22.70 -11.13
N THR A 40 -2.75 22.38 -11.66
CA THR A 40 -3.96 22.51 -10.84
C THR A 40 -3.88 21.44 -9.78
N SER A 41 -3.58 21.83 -8.53
CA SER A 41 -3.61 20.90 -7.40
C SER A 41 -4.97 20.19 -7.39
N PRO A 42 -5.02 18.86 -7.31
CA PRO A 42 -6.27 18.14 -7.23
C PRO A 42 -7.08 18.63 -6.02
N THR A 43 -8.36 18.95 -6.24
CA THR A 43 -9.27 19.31 -5.14
C THR A 43 -9.74 18.03 -4.47
N PHE A 44 -9.21 17.71 -3.30
CA PHE A 44 -9.63 16.54 -2.54
C PHE A 44 -10.92 16.82 -1.75
N VAL A 45 -11.77 15.80 -1.66
CA VAL A 45 -12.95 15.84 -0.78
C VAL A 45 -12.50 15.76 0.67
N ASN A 46 -12.99 16.63 1.54
CA ASN A 46 -12.63 16.66 2.97
C ASN A 46 -13.77 16.22 3.89
N THR A 47 -14.86 15.74 3.31
CA THR A 47 -15.98 15.11 4.01
C THR A 47 -16.28 13.77 3.33
N PRO A 48 -16.79 12.78 4.06
CA PRO A 48 -17.21 11.52 3.46
C PRO A 48 -18.24 11.76 2.35
N GLU A 49 -18.11 11.05 1.23
CA GLU A 49 -19.06 11.08 0.13
C GLU A 49 -20.18 10.03 0.31
N ALA A 50 -19.98 9.08 1.22
CA ALA A 50 -20.91 7.99 1.48
C ALA A 50 -22.24 8.50 2.07
N ASN A 51 -23.34 7.96 1.54
CA ASN A 51 -24.67 8.21 2.06
C ASN A 51 -24.96 7.30 3.28
N PRO A 52 -25.43 7.84 4.42
CA PRO A 52 -25.69 7.07 5.63
C PRO A 52 -26.67 5.90 5.43
N LEU A 53 -27.59 6.00 4.46
CA LEU A 53 -28.53 4.92 4.12
C LEU A 53 -27.83 3.64 3.65
N TYR A 54 -26.59 3.75 3.16
CA TYR A 54 -25.83 2.65 2.59
C TYR A 54 -24.60 2.26 3.41
N ASP A 55 -24.46 2.78 4.63
CA ASP A 55 -23.33 2.44 5.50
C ASP A 55 -23.31 0.94 5.81
N ALA A 56 -24.46 0.31 6.02
CA ALA A 56 -24.57 -1.12 6.33
C ALA A 56 -25.02 -1.97 5.12
N SER A 57 -24.77 -1.51 3.89
CA SER A 57 -25.14 -2.23 2.65
C SER A 57 -23.97 -2.42 1.68
N ASN A 58 -24.16 -3.28 0.68
CA ASN A 58 -23.25 -3.43 -0.47
C ASN A 58 -23.23 -2.20 -1.40
N GLN A 59 -24.19 -1.29 -1.28
CA GLN A 59 -24.24 -0.02 -2.01
C GLN A 59 -23.37 1.04 -1.34
N GLY A 60 -23.18 2.20 -1.98
CA GLY A 60 -22.40 3.32 -1.45
C GLY A 60 -21.03 3.48 -2.10
N ILE A 61 -20.12 4.14 -1.39
CA ILE A 61 -18.80 4.52 -1.89
C ILE A 61 -17.72 3.55 -1.38
N TYR A 62 -16.86 3.10 -2.29
CA TYR A 62 -15.64 2.37 -1.98
C TYR A 62 -14.46 3.10 -2.60
N LYS A 63 -13.35 3.20 -1.85
CA LYS A 63 -12.15 3.88 -2.29
C LYS A 63 -10.96 2.96 -2.11
N GLY A 64 -9.99 3.07 -3.02
CA GLY A 64 -8.85 2.18 -3.01
C GLY A 64 -7.66 2.67 -3.79
N VAL A 65 -6.59 1.91 -3.67
CA VAL A 65 -5.28 2.10 -4.30
C VAL A 65 -4.80 0.80 -4.88
N LEU A 66 -3.97 0.93 -5.92
CA LEU A 66 -3.38 -0.18 -6.66
C LEU A 66 -1.88 -0.21 -6.36
N THR A 67 -1.36 -1.38 -5.99
CA THR A 67 0.06 -1.57 -5.64
C THR A 67 0.74 -2.50 -6.65
N GLY A 68 1.94 -2.12 -7.11
CA GLY A 68 2.62 -2.72 -8.26
C GLY A 68 2.73 -1.77 -9.45
N SER A 69 1.89 -0.74 -9.48
CA SER A 69 1.82 0.38 -10.43
C SER A 69 1.03 1.53 -9.78
N SER A 70 1.26 2.78 -10.18
CA SER A 70 0.64 3.94 -9.52
C SER A 70 -0.82 4.09 -9.94
N GLY A 71 -1.74 3.94 -8.98
CA GLY A 71 -3.14 4.12 -9.26
C GLY A 71 -4.05 4.20 -8.04
N SER A 72 -5.17 4.88 -8.23
CA SER A 72 -6.22 5.05 -7.24
C SER A 72 -7.58 4.94 -7.92
N PHE A 73 -8.59 4.57 -7.16
CA PHE A 73 -9.93 4.48 -7.72
C PHE A 73 -11.02 4.73 -6.68
N LYS A 74 -12.18 5.13 -7.20
CA LYS A 74 -13.45 5.22 -6.46
C LYS A 74 -14.49 4.37 -7.17
N ILE A 75 -15.22 3.57 -6.41
CA ILE A 75 -16.42 2.87 -6.87
C ILE A 75 -17.63 3.55 -6.24
N ASP A 76 -18.62 3.89 -7.06
CA ASP A 76 -19.95 4.31 -6.63
C ASP A 76 -20.96 3.24 -7.04
N ILE A 77 -21.57 2.58 -6.06
CA ILE A 77 -22.65 1.60 -6.27
C ILE A 77 -23.93 2.20 -5.70
N GLY A 78 -24.68 2.91 -6.55
CA GLY A 78 -26.00 3.44 -6.20
C GLY A 78 -26.01 4.31 -4.94
N ASN A 79 -24.95 5.07 -4.67
CA ASN A 79 -24.83 5.89 -3.46
C ASN A 79 -25.92 6.99 -3.36
N ASP A 80 -26.55 7.33 -4.49
CA ASP A 80 -27.68 8.24 -4.62
C ASP A 80 -29.05 7.53 -4.62
N GLY A 81 -29.08 6.21 -4.44
CA GLY A 81 -30.29 5.37 -4.55
C GLY A 81 -30.64 4.94 -5.98
N GLY A 82 -29.81 5.29 -6.96
CA GLY A 82 -29.92 4.76 -8.31
C GLY A 82 -29.42 3.32 -8.45
N SER A 83 -29.64 2.73 -9.63
CA SER A 83 -29.11 1.41 -9.99
C SER A 83 -27.69 1.45 -10.56
N GLY A 84 -27.07 2.63 -10.65
CA GLY A 84 -25.74 2.82 -11.23
C GLY A 84 -24.64 2.04 -10.49
N LYS A 85 -23.65 1.57 -11.24
CA LYS A 85 -22.34 1.13 -10.71
C LYS A 85 -21.28 1.80 -11.56
N LYS A 86 -20.44 2.63 -10.95
CA LYS A 86 -19.36 3.32 -11.68
C LYS A 86 -18.04 3.15 -10.98
N LEU A 87 -17.01 2.88 -11.76
CA LEU A 87 -15.62 2.91 -11.34
C LEU A 87 -14.97 4.16 -11.96
N TYR A 88 -14.40 5.01 -11.10
CA TYR A 88 -13.53 6.11 -11.47
C TYR A 88 -12.10 5.68 -11.18
N LEU A 89 -11.32 5.40 -12.23
CA LEU A 89 -9.97 4.87 -12.14
C LEU A 89 -8.97 5.93 -12.63
N THR A 90 -7.93 6.17 -11.83
CA THR A 90 -6.71 6.86 -12.25
C THR A 90 -5.56 5.88 -12.14
N PHE A 91 -4.90 5.55 -13.25
CA PHE A 91 -3.83 4.56 -13.29
C PHE A 91 -2.78 4.90 -14.34
N ASN A 92 -1.51 5.03 -13.94
CA ASN A 92 -0.40 5.39 -14.82
C ASN A 92 -0.69 6.61 -15.73
N GLY A 93 -1.38 7.62 -15.20
CA GLY A 93 -1.76 8.83 -15.94
C GLY A 93 -3.02 8.70 -16.82
N VAL A 94 -3.60 7.50 -16.94
CA VAL A 94 -4.88 7.26 -17.61
C VAL A 94 -6.02 7.48 -16.61
N ASN A 95 -7.06 8.20 -17.03
CA ASN A 95 -8.29 8.36 -16.27
C ASN A 95 -9.46 7.70 -17.02
N LEU A 96 -10.14 6.75 -16.37
CA LEU A 96 -11.28 6.04 -16.94
C LEU A 96 -12.51 6.18 -16.03
N THR A 97 -13.69 6.24 -16.65
CA THR A 97 -14.97 6.04 -15.99
C THR A 97 -15.64 4.84 -16.63
N ILE A 98 -15.83 3.79 -15.84
CA ILE A 98 -16.26 2.46 -16.31
C ILE A 98 -17.58 2.13 -15.65
N ASP A 99 -18.59 1.81 -16.46
CA ASP A 99 -19.85 1.25 -15.96
C ASP A 99 -19.64 -0.20 -15.49
N GLY A 100 -20.21 -0.51 -14.32
CA GLY A 100 -20.09 -1.82 -13.69
C GLY A 100 -21.29 -2.71 -13.93
N SER A 101 -21.04 -4.01 -13.86
CA SER A 101 -22.08 -5.04 -13.75
C SER A 101 -22.06 -5.66 -12.34
N VAL A 102 -23.15 -6.31 -11.97
CA VAL A 102 -23.26 -7.06 -10.71
C VAL A 102 -23.84 -8.44 -10.99
N SER A 103 -23.33 -9.44 -10.30
CA SER A 103 -23.88 -10.79 -10.28
C SER A 103 -23.95 -11.34 -8.85
N GLY A 104 -24.71 -12.42 -8.67
CA GLY A 104 -24.96 -13.04 -7.37
C GLY A 104 -26.12 -12.42 -6.62
N THR A 105 -26.63 -13.16 -5.64
CA THR A 105 -27.68 -12.72 -4.70
C THR A 105 -27.13 -12.49 -3.28
N GLY A 106 -25.80 -12.44 -3.15
CA GLY A 106 -25.08 -12.35 -1.88
C GLY A 106 -24.18 -13.59 -1.66
N PRO A 107 -22.84 -13.43 -1.57
CA PRO A 107 -22.06 -12.22 -1.84
C PRO A 107 -22.25 -11.71 -3.28
N TYR A 108 -22.03 -10.41 -3.49
CA TYR A 108 -22.21 -9.72 -4.77
C TYR A 108 -20.86 -9.55 -5.45
N THR A 109 -20.77 -9.97 -6.71
CA THR A 109 -19.57 -9.77 -7.52
C THR A 109 -19.81 -8.60 -8.47
N TYR A 110 -19.06 -7.52 -8.25
CA TYR A 110 -19.04 -6.35 -9.12
C TYR A 110 -17.87 -6.43 -10.08
N THR A 111 -18.13 -6.24 -11.36
CA THR A 111 -17.10 -6.29 -12.40
C THR A 111 -17.17 -5.04 -13.27
N PHE A 112 -16.02 -4.38 -13.41
CA PHE A 112 -15.82 -3.18 -14.22
C PHE A 112 -14.76 -3.47 -15.27
N THR A 113 -15.13 -3.47 -16.54
CA THR A 113 -14.20 -3.81 -17.64
C THR A 113 -14.26 -2.78 -18.75
N GLN A 114 -13.11 -2.22 -19.11
CA GLN A 114 -12.96 -1.34 -20.28
C GLN A 114 -11.52 -1.36 -20.77
N SER A 115 -11.31 -1.47 -22.09
CA SER A 115 -9.99 -1.32 -22.73
C SER A 115 -8.86 -2.16 -22.12
N GLY A 116 -9.17 -3.40 -21.70
CA GLY A 116 -8.21 -4.32 -21.08
C GLY A 116 -7.95 -4.08 -19.59
N TYR A 117 -8.57 -3.08 -18.98
CA TYR A 117 -8.61 -2.90 -17.53
C TYR A 117 -9.82 -3.64 -16.96
N THR A 118 -9.60 -4.47 -15.94
CA THR A 118 -10.67 -5.20 -15.24
C THR A 118 -10.48 -5.09 -13.74
N LEU A 119 -11.44 -4.48 -13.05
CA LEU A 119 -11.57 -4.53 -11.58
C LEU A 119 -12.72 -5.47 -11.23
N THR A 120 -12.45 -6.49 -10.42
CA THR A 120 -13.48 -7.35 -9.83
C THR A 120 -13.44 -7.22 -8.32
N VAL A 121 -14.60 -6.98 -7.70
CA VAL A 121 -14.74 -6.87 -6.24
C VAL A 121 -15.89 -7.74 -5.76
N VAL A 122 -15.64 -8.57 -4.76
CA VAL A 122 -16.66 -9.38 -4.09
C VAL A 122 -17.03 -8.70 -2.78
N ILE A 123 -18.30 -8.32 -2.64
CA ILE A 123 -18.81 -7.52 -1.51
C ILE A 123 -19.97 -8.25 -0.85
N GLN A 124 -19.92 -8.35 0.47
CA GLN A 124 -20.99 -8.89 1.30
C GLN A 124 -22.20 -7.95 1.33
N ALA A 125 -23.37 -8.47 1.70
CA ALA A 125 -24.58 -7.66 1.81
C ALA A 125 -24.44 -6.47 2.77
N ASN A 126 -23.55 -6.56 3.77
CA ASN A 126 -23.27 -5.50 4.74
C ASN A 126 -22.20 -4.48 4.28
N GLY A 127 -21.67 -4.63 3.06
CA GLY A 127 -20.61 -3.77 2.51
C GLY A 127 -19.19 -4.16 2.88
N THR A 128 -18.97 -5.28 3.58
CA THR A 128 -17.62 -5.82 3.79
C THR A 128 -17.06 -6.34 2.47
N VAL A 129 -15.84 -5.90 2.11
CA VAL A 129 -15.13 -6.43 0.94
C VAL A 129 -14.49 -7.77 1.31
N ASN A 130 -14.83 -8.82 0.54
CA ASN A 130 -14.25 -10.15 0.68
C ASN A 130 -12.94 -10.28 -0.09
N SER A 131 -12.92 -9.80 -1.34
CA SER A 131 -11.76 -9.86 -2.22
C SER A 131 -11.87 -8.80 -3.30
N ALA A 132 -10.73 -8.40 -3.85
CA ALA A 132 -10.65 -7.53 -5.01
C ALA A 132 -9.42 -7.89 -5.86
N THR A 133 -9.58 -7.87 -7.18
CA THR A 133 -8.50 -8.10 -8.15
C THR A 133 -8.53 -7.01 -9.21
N PHE A 134 -7.36 -6.61 -9.68
CA PHE A 134 -7.21 -5.65 -10.75
C PHE A 134 -6.21 -6.13 -11.79
N ASP A 135 -6.69 -6.30 -13.01
CA ASP A 135 -5.91 -6.66 -14.18
C ASP A 135 -5.88 -5.48 -15.16
N TYR A 136 -4.75 -5.30 -15.82
CA TYR A 136 -4.51 -4.27 -16.83
C TYR A 136 -3.70 -4.86 -17.99
N PRO A 137 -3.59 -4.18 -19.15
CA PRO A 137 -3.03 -4.79 -20.37
C PRO A 137 -1.63 -5.42 -20.24
N SER A 138 -0.81 -4.99 -19.28
CA SER A 138 0.55 -5.48 -19.08
C SER A 138 0.77 -6.22 -17.75
N GLY A 139 -0.29 -6.56 -17.01
CA GLY A 139 -0.17 -7.36 -15.78
C GLY A 139 -1.32 -7.17 -14.80
N SER A 140 -1.05 -7.41 -13.52
CA SER A 140 -2.03 -7.29 -12.43
C SER A 140 -1.46 -6.44 -11.30
N ALA A 141 -2.34 -5.79 -10.54
CA ALA A 141 -1.97 -5.02 -9.36
C ALA A 141 -2.70 -5.53 -8.12
N ILE A 142 -2.07 -5.37 -6.95
CA ILE A 142 -2.74 -5.63 -5.67
C ILE A 142 -3.71 -4.50 -5.39
N VAL A 143 -4.92 -4.87 -5.01
CA VAL A 143 -5.99 -3.93 -4.68
C VAL A 143 -6.09 -3.79 -3.16
N SER A 144 -5.89 -2.57 -2.67
CA SER A 144 -6.35 -2.18 -1.33
C SER A 144 -7.62 -1.37 -1.49
N ILE A 145 -8.71 -1.83 -0.88
CA ILE A 145 -10.02 -1.21 -1.02
C ILE A 145 -10.73 -1.21 0.34
N ILE A 146 -11.42 -0.12 0.62
CA ILE A 146 -12.24 0.03 1.80
C ILE A 146 -13.55 0.75 1.45
N LYS A 147 -14.61 0.36 2.14
CA LYS A 147 -15.88 1.07 2.09
C LYS A 147 -15.77 2.36 2.89
N GLU A 148 -16.14 3.48 2.29
CA GLU A 148 -16.30 4.74 3.00
C GLU A 148 -17.63 4.73 3.75
N LYS A 149 -17.63 5.17 5.02
CA LYS A 149 -18.85 5.36 5.82
C LYS A 149 -19.19 6.84 5.85
N SER A 150 -20.46 7.16 6.02
CA SER A 150 -20.94 8.54 6.02
C SER A 150 -20.32 9.43 7.11
N ASP A 151 -19.76 8.81 8.16
CA ASP A 151 -19.08 9.45 9.28
C ASP A 151 -17.55 9.26 9.28
N VAL A 152 -17.00 8.49 8.34
CA VAL A 152 -15.57 8.17 8.28
C VAL A 152 -15.02 8.40 6.86
N LEU A 153 -14.22 9.45 6.71
CA LEU A 153 -13.53 9.77 5.46
C LEU A 153 -12.43 8.75 5.20
N VAL A 154 -12.38 8.23 3.98
CA VAL A 154 -11.27 7.42 3.51
C VAL A 154 -10.28 8.31 2.77
N LYS A 155 -9.01 8.25 3.19
CA LYS A 155 -7.90 8.94 2.51
C LYS A 155 -6.92 7.93 1.97
N SER A 156 -6.44 8.16 0.76
CA SER A 156 -5.41 7.32 0.15
C SER A 156 -4.20 8.14 -0.24
N PHE A 157 -3.01 7.60 -0.01
CA PHE A 157 -1.72 8.20 -0.27
C PHE A 157 -0.88 7.26 -1.11
N GLU A 158 -0.10 7.84 -2.00
CA GLU A 158 0.94 7.14 -2.75
C GLU A 158 2.24 7.93 -2.60
N GLY A 159 3.35 7.23 -2.49
CA GLY A 159 4.63 7.88 -2.29
C GLY A 159 5.82 6.98 -2.55
N THR A 160 6.98 7.49 -2.14
CA THR A 160 8.26 6.78 -2.23
C THR A 160 8.93 6.69 -0.87
N TYR A 161 9.76 5.68 -0.70
CA TYR A 161 10.59 5.52 0.48
C TYR A 161 12.07 5.39 0.11
N SER A 162 12.94 5.66 1.09
CA SER A 162 14.37 5.45 1.01
C SER A 162 14.90 5.00 2.37
N ILE A 163 15.48 3.79 2.43
CA ILE A 163 16.02 3.17 3.64
C ILE A 163 17.50 2.85 3.40
N THR A 164 18.38 3.42 4.22
CA THR A 164 19.83 3.21 4.09
C THR A 164 20.33 2.21 5.12
N TYR A 165 20.65 1.00 4.69
CA TYR A 165 21.21 -0.03 5.55
C TYR A 165 22.68 0.27 5.85
N GLY A 166 23.01 0.30 7.14
CA GLY A 166 24.38 0.52 7.61
C GLY A 166 25.34 -0.62 7.26
N PRO A 167 26.60 -0.52 7.70
CA PRO A 167 27.60 -1.54 7.45
C PRO A 167 27.17 -2.91 7.99
N PRO A 168 27.67 -3.99 7.37
CA PRO A 168 28.44 -4.10 6.14
C PRO A 168 27.64 -4.01 4.83
N VAL A 169 26.30 -3.96 4.88
CA VAL A 169 25.47 -3.96 3.66
C VAL A 169 25.72 -2.70 2.84
N ASN A 170 25.74 -1.54 3.51
CA ASN A 170 26.01 -0.23 2.91
C ASN A 170 25.21 -0.02 1.61
N THR A 171 23.92 -0.34 1.64
CA THR A 171 23.02 -0.19 0.49
C THR A 171 21.84 0.71 0.84
N THR A 172 21.26 1.35 -0.15
CA THR A 172 20.01 2.11 -0.01
C THR A 172 18.93 1.40 -0.80
N ASP A 173 17.88 0.96 -0.10
CA ASP A 173 16.65 0.49 -0.74
C ASP A 173 15.71 1.66 -0.95
N THR A 174 15.26 1.81 -2.19
CA THR A 174 14.21 2.75 -2.57
C THR A 174 13.00 1.98 -3.06
N GLY A 175 11.85 2.62 -3.05
CA GLY A 175 10.66 2.00 -3.60
C GLY A 175 9.44 2.89 -3.55
N VAL A 176 8.31 2.32 -3.97
CA VAL A 176 7.00 2.97 -3.93
C VAL A 176 6.15 2.37 -2.84
N PHE A 177 5.22 3.15 -2.30
CA PHE A 177 4.23 2.68 -1.35
C PHE A 177 2.85 3.26 -1.62
N ASN A 178 1.84 2.57 -1.12
CA ASN A 178 0.48 3.08 -0.96
C ASN A 178 0.03 2.96 0.49
N VAL A 179 -0.77 3.91 0.96
CA VAL A 179 -1.41 3.86 2.28
C VAL A 179 -2.84 4.34 2.17
N THR A 180 -3.76 3.59 2.77
CA THR A 180 -5.15 3.97 2.95
C THR A 180 -5.44 4.13 4.44
N VAL A 181 -6.12 5.22 4.80
CA VAL A 181 -6.56 5.54 6.16
C VAL A 181 -8.07 5.63 6.19
N SER A 182 -8.68 5.01 7.20
CA SER A 182 -10.11 5.06 7.47
C SER A 182 -10.37 4.97 8.96
N GLY A 183 -10.90 6.04 9.54
CA GLY A 183 -11.14 6.12 10.98
C GLY A 183 -9.83 5.96 11.75
N SER A 184 -9.76 5.04 12.70
CA SER A 184 -8.54 4.74 13.46
C SER A 184 -7.63 3.70 12.78
N ASN A 185 -7.96 3.25 11.57
CA ASN A 185 -7.25 2.17 10.89
C ASN A 185 -6.41 2.73 9.73
N ALA A 186 -5.25 2.10 9.52
CA ALA A 186 -4.42 2.31 8.35
C ALA A 186 -4.08 0.95 7.72
N SER A 187 -4.03 0.91 6.40
CA SER A 187 -3.50 -0.22 5.64
C SER A 187 -2.46 0.34 4.67
N GLY A 188 -1.35 -0.35 4.51
CA GLY A 188 -0.28 0.09 3.63
C GLY A 188 0.32 -1.06 2.86
N SER A 189 0.94 -0.74 1.74
CA SER A 189 1.69 -1.68 0.92
C SER A 189 2.89 -0.99 0.30
N CYS A 190 3.98 -1.71 0.08
CA CYS A 190 5.17 -1.15 -0.57
C CYS A 190 5.84 -2.14 -1.52
N ARG A 191 6.62 -1.62 -2.48
CA ARG A 191 7.44 -2.37 -3.43
C ARG A 191 8.86 -1.80 -3.47
N SER A 192 9.86 -2.65 -3.26
CA SER A 192 11.29 -2.28 -3.37
C SER A 192 11.76 -2.24 -4.82
N ASP A 193 12.74 -1.37 -5.10
CA ASP A 193 13.42 -1.23 -6.38
C ASP A 193 14.68 -2.10 -6.49
N ILE A 194 15.17 -2.62 -5.36
CA ILE A 194 16.30 -3.56 -5.35
C ILE A 194 15.77 -4.94 -5.82
N PRO A 195 16.42 -5.59 -6.80
CA PRO A 195 16.12 -6.98 -7.16
C PRO A 195 16.74 -7.98 -6.18
N PRO A 196 16.12 -9.16 -5.94
CA PRO A 196 14.86 -9.65 -6.52
C PRO A 196 13.60 -9.13 -5.80
N ASN A 197 13.79 -8.25 -4.82
CA ASN A 197 12.81 -7.71 -3.89
C ASN A 197 11.82 -6.70 -4.51
N SER A 198 11.50 -6.81 -5.80
CA SER A 198 10.36 -6.13 -6.45
C SER A 198 8.99 -6.60 -5.93
N GLN A 199 8.93 -7.10 -4.70
CA GLN A 199 7.81 -7.76 -4.08
C GLN A 199 6.97 -6.79 -3.26
N LEU A 200 5.68 -7.13 -3.16
CA LEU A 200 4.67 -6.30 -2.54
C LEU A 200 4.46 -6.78 -1.09
N SER A 201 4.76 -5.93 -0.12
CA SER A 201 4.36 -6.18 1.28
C SER A 201 3.03 -5.50 1.58
N SER A 202 2.27 -6.04 2.54
CA SER A 202 1.06 -5.40 3.07
C SER A 202 1.12 -5.35 4.59
N ASN A 203 0.73 -4.22 5.16
CA ASN A 203 0.81 -3.95 6.60
C ASN A 203 -0.51 -3.33 7.06
N SER A 204 -1.04 -3.82 8.18
CA SER A 204 -2.09 -3.15 8.94
C SER A 204 -1.47 -2.29 10.03
N GLY A 205 -2.02 -1.10 10.25
CA GLY A 205 -1.54 -0.13 11.24
C GLY A 205 -2.68 0.66 11.86
N THR A 206 -2.31 1.53 12.80
CA THR A 206 -3.25 2.43 13.48
C THR A 206 -3.08 3.85 12.95
N PHE A 207 -4.18 4.60 12.92
CA PHE A 207 -4.19 6.03 12.69
C PHE A 207 -4.78 6.77 13.90
N SER A 208 -4.02 7.70 14.47
CA SER A 208 -4.49 8.54 15.56
C SER A 208 -3.75 9.86 15.55
N SER A 209 -4.46 10.97 15.80
CA SER A 209 -3.86 12.30 15.89
C SER A 209 -2.98 12.67 14.70
N ASN A 210 -3.45 12.35 13.49
CA ASN A 210 -2.71 12.51 12.23
C ASN A 210 -1.45 11.64 12.09
N THR A 211 -1.20 10.70 13.00
CA THR A 211 -0.07 9.78 12.94
C THR A 211 -0.51 8.38 12.55
N ILE A 212 0.15 7.82 11.53
CA ILE A 212 0.06 6.42 11.13
C ILE A 212 1.19 5.66 11.83
N THR A 213 0.92 4.44 12.30
CA THR A 213 1.95 3.55 12.84
C THR A 213 1.73 2.13 12.33
N PHE A 214 2.76 1.56 11.72
CA PHE A 214 2.87 0.15 11.36
C PHE A 214 3.98 -0.50 12.18
N ILE A 215 3.72 -1.67 12.76
CA ILE A 215 4.69 -2.42 13.55
C ILE A 215 4.74 -3.85 13.03
N TRP A 216 5.93 -4.37 12.78
CA TRP A 216 6.15 -5.71 12.23
C TRP A 216 7.22 -6.47 13.01
N THR A 217 6.85 -7.69 13.42
CA THR A 217 7.50 -8.70 14.29
C THR A 217 8.09 -9.96 13.66
N ASN A 218 9.38 -10.10 13.31
CA ASN A 218 9.84 -11.36 12.66
C ASN A 218 11.17 -11.89 13.16
N ASP A 219 11.27 -13.22 13.15
CA ASP A 219 12.51 -13.93 13.44
C ASP A 219 13.27 -14.24 12.14
N VAL A 220 14.58 -13.99 12.16
CA VAL A 220 15.49 -14.18 11.02
C VAL A 220 16.68 -15.02 11.47
N ALA A 221 16.99 -16.06 10.70
CA ALA A 221 18.18 -16.90 10.93
C ALA A 221 19.14 -16.76 9.74
N PRO A 222 20.13 -15.85 9.80
CA PRO A 222 21.03 -15.54 8.68
C PRO A 222 22.12 -16.60 8.45
N GLY A 223 22.04 -17.78 9.08
CA GLY A 223 23.00 -18.88 8.89
C GLY A 223 24.30 -18.73 9.69
N ASP A 224 24.39 -17.76 10.61
CA ASP A 224 25.49 -17.60 11.56
C ASP A 224 25.32 -18.43 12.85
N GLY A 225 24.27 -19.24 12.92
CA GLY A 225 23.90 -20.04 14.08
C GLY A 225 23.03 -19.32 15.11
N HIS A 226 22.66 -18.05 14.86
CA HIS A 226 21.78 -17.27 15.72
C HIS A 226 20.41 -17.02 15.06
N THR A 227 19.39 -16.83 15.89
CA THR A 227 18.06 -16.34 15.50
C THR A 227 17.87 -14.93 16.03
N TYR A 228 17.55 -13.99 15.14
CA TYR A 228 17.35 -12.58 15.46
C TYR A 228 15.87 -12.23 15.39
N THR A 229 15.30 -11.71 16.46
CA THR A 229 13.97 -11.11 16.41
C THR A 229 14.11 -9.65 16.01
N ILE A 230 13.51 -9.28 14.89
CA ILE A 230 13.57 -7.95 14.28
C ILE A 230 12.21 -7.28 14.40
N ARG A 231 12.24 -6.03 14.89
CA ARG A 231 11.10 -5.12 14.87
C ARG A 231 11.32 -4.05 13.82
N GLN A 232 10.33 -3.89 12.94
CA GLN A 232 10.22 -2.73 12.07
C GLN A 232 9.10 -1.84 12.58
N THR A 233 9.33 -0.53 12.60
CA THR A 233 8.33 0.48 12.97
C THR A 233 8.34 1.58 11.92
N ALA A 234 7.25 1.70 11.18
CA ALA A 234 7.04 2.81 10.27
C ALA A 234 6.01 3.77 10.88
N ALA A 235 6.41 5.02 11.05
CA ALA A 235 5.54 6.07 11.57
C ALA A 235 5.52 7.24 10.61
N ALA A 236 4.35 7.82 10.35
CA ALA A 236 4.21 8.99 9.51
C ALA A 236 3.13 9.93 10.03
N THR A 237 3.29 11.21 9.74
CA THR A 237 2.30 12.24 10.02
C THR A 237 1.66 12.70 8.72
N ILE A 238 0.34 12.87 8.73
CA ILE A 238 -0.41 13.53 7.66
C ILE A 238 -0.51 15.01 8.00
N SER A 239 0.00 15.85 7.11
CA SER A 239 -0.19 17.30 7.15
C SER A 239 -0.76 17.76 5.81
N ASN A 240 -1.98 18.31 5.84
CA ASN A 240 -2.78 18.59 4.65
C ASN A 240 -2.99 17.31 3.83
N ASP A 241 -2.37 17.24 2.66
CA ASP A 241 -2.44 16.12 1.72
C ASP A 241 -1.06 15.46 1.52
N THR A 242 -0.12 15.72 2.42
CA THR A 242 1.20 15.11 2.43
C THR A 242 1.34 14.16 3.60
N LEU A 243 1.78 12.94 3.31
CA LEU A 243 2.21 11.95 4.29
C LEU A 243 3.74 12.00 4.38
N SER A 244 4.31 12.20 5.56
CA SER A 244 5.75 12.19 5.75
C SER A 244 6.11 11.41 7.01
N GLY A 245 7.11 10.54 6.92
CA GLY A 245 7.45 9.68 8.03
C GLY A 245 8.85 9.10 8.00
N THR A 246 9.11 8.30 9.01
CA THR A 246 10.33 7.52 9.17
C THR A 246 10.00 6.03 9.28
N VAL A 247 10.99 5.22 8.92
CA VAL A 247 11.02 3.78 9.20
C VAL A 247 12.20 3.53 10.11
N GLU A 248 12.02 2.67 11.10
CA GLU A 248 13.06 2.24 12.02
C GLU A 248 13.10 0.71 12.04
N ILE A 249 14.30 0.13 11.98
CA ILE A 249 14.50 -1.31 12.07
C ILE A 249 15.43 -1.60 13.24
N ARG A 250 15.01 -2.47 14.15
CA ARG A 250 15.73 -2.86 15.36
C ARG A 250 15.83 -4.37 15.51
N ILE A 251 16.95 -4.85 16.04
CA ILE A 251 17.04 -6.18 16.65
C ILE A 251 16.55 -6.04 18.08
N ILE A 252 15.53 -6.82 18.45
CA ILE A 252 14.92 -6.81 19.78
C ILE A 252 15.19 -8.09 20.58
N ALA A 253 15.67 -9.16 19.94
CA ALA A 253 16.21 -10.33 20.62
C ALA A 253 17.25 -11.07 19.77
N VAL A 254 18.16 -11.81 20.42
CA VAL A 254 19.08 -12.78 19.81
C VAL A 254 18.96 -14.09 20.57
N ASP A 255 18.59 -15.18 19.89
CA ASP A 255 18.29 -16.49 20.48
C ASP A 255 17.31 -16.41 21.67
N GLY A 256 16.29 -15.56 21.52
CA GLY A 256 15.30 -15.29 22.57
C GLY A 256 15.81 -14.42 23.73
N THR A 257 17.09 -14.04 23.75
CA THR A 257 17.63 -13.10 24.73
C THR A 257 17.31 -11.66 24.30
N PRO A 258 16.57 -10.87 25.10
CA PRO A 258 16.21 -9.51 24.73
C PRO A 258 17.43 -8.63 24.46
N THR A 259 17.33 -7.82 23.42
CA THR A 259 18.28 -6.75 23.08
C THR A 259 17.48 -5.53 22.59
N ASP A 260 18.16 -4.43 22.32
CA ASP A 260 17.57 -3.28 21.63
C ASP A 260 18.65 -2.57 20.82
N GLN A 261 18.87 -3.03 19.60
CA GLN A 261 19.89 -2.50 18.72
C GLN A 261 19.24 -1.90 17.47
N LEU A 262 19.40 -0.58 17.29
CA LEU A 262 19.05 0.10 16.06
C LEU A 262 19.95 -0.36 14.91
N ILE A 263 19.32 -0.83 13.84
CA ILE A 263 20.00 -1.26 12.61
C ILE A 263 20.05 -0.12 11.60
N THR A 264 18.90 0.49 11.32
CA THR A 264 18.77 1.52 10.29
C THR A 264 17.53 2.38 10.53
N THR A 265 17.56 3.56 9.92
CA THR A 265 16.41 4.44 9.73
C THR A 265 16.24 4.77 8.25
N GLY A 266 15.01 4.90 7.81
CA GLY A 266 14.66 5.44 6.50
C GLY A 266 13.62 6.54 6.59
N THR A 267 13.36 7.18 5.45
CA THR A 267 12.28 8.16 5.30
C THR A 267 11.32 7.71 4.22
N TRP A 268 10.08 8.17 4.34
CA TRP A 268 9.06 7.93 3.32
C TRP A 268 8.15 9.14 3.23
N GLN A 269 7.77 9.49 2.01
CA GLN A 269 6.92 10.63 1.71
C GLN A 269 5.92 10.27 0.63
N GLY A 270 4.68 10.69 0.80
CA GLY A 270 3.63 10.51 -0.20
C GLY A 270 2.66 11.67 -0.26
N SER A 271 1.89 11.69 -1.33
CA SER A 271 0.84 12.67 -1.57
C SER A 271 -0.50 11.97 -1.65
N ARG A 272 -1.54 12.65 -1.19
CA ARG A 272 -2.91 12.18 -1.26
C ARG A 272 -3.32 11.95 -2.72
N LYS A 273 -4.15 10.94 -2.93
CA LYS A 273 -4.77 10.58 -4.20
C LYS A 273 -6.30 10.60 -4.11
N LEU A 274 -6.86 10.29 -2.93
CA LEU A 274 -8.30 10.31 -2.62
C LEU A 274 -8.53 10.85 -1.22
#